data_AF-A0A7C7Q2N4-F1
#
_entry.id   AF-A0A7C7Q2N4-F1
#
_cell.length_a   1.000
_cell.length_b   1.000
_cell.length_c   1.000
_cell.angle_alpha   90.00
_cell.angle_beta   90.00
_cell.angle_gamma   90.00
#
_symmetry.space_group_name_H-M   'P 1'
#
loop_
_entity.id
_entity.type
_entity.pdbx_description
1 polymer ?
#
loop_
_entity_poly.entity_id
_entity_poly.type
_entity_poly.pdbx_seq_one_letter_code
_entity_poly.pdbx_strand_id
1 'polypeptide(L)'
;TDSLWLIEARDRTGGHQLDYHGGFVPAYIRPLFCQGKGPFRWVALSGDPEDIYATDAKIIELFPEDEHLVRWIKMAQAKVKFQGLPSRICWLGYGERARAGLAFNELVASGEVSAPIVIGRDHLDAGSVASPNRETEGMKDGSDAIADWPLLNFALNAVCGATWVAFHHGGGVGIGYSLHAGQVIVADGTPEAALRLERVLNADPWTGIVRHADAGYEEAIEFAREHGIKMPMLT
;
A
#
# COMPACT_ATOMS: atom_id res chain seq x y z
N THR A 1 -8.44 -11.46 -17.70
CA THR A 1 -9.06 -10.98 -16.45
C THR A 1 -9.60 -12.11 -15.59
N ASP A 2 -9.21 -13.37 -15.82
CA ASP A 2 -9.60 -14.47 -14.93
C ASP A 2 -8.62 -14.57 -13.77
N SER A 3 -8.70 -13.66 -12.81
CA SER A 3 -8.03 -13.81 -11.49
C SER A 3 -8.72 -14.87 -10.61
N LEU A 4 -9.87 -15.38 -11.05
CA LEU A 4 -10.72 -16.37 -10.38
C LEU A 4 -10.52 -17.80 -10.88
N TRP A 5 -9.69 -17.99 -11.91
CA TRP A 5 -9.59 -19.25 -12.65
C TRP A 5 -9.33 -20.47 -11.75
N LEU A 6 -8.55 -20.31 -10.68
CA LEU A 6 -8.21 -21.40 -9.77
C LEU A 6 -9.42 -21.81 -8.91
N ILE A 7 -10.18 -20.84 -8.41
CA ILE A 7 -11.39 -21.08 -7.62
C ILE A 7 -12.42 -21.77 -8.51
N GLU A 8 -12.65 -21.23 -9.70
CA GLU A 8 -13.56 -21.83 -10.67
C GLU A 8 -13.12 -23.22 -11.12
N ALA A 9 -11.81 -23.44 -11.31
CA ALA A 9 -11.29 -24.75 -11.68
C ALA A 9 -11.45 -25.77 -10.55
N ARG A 10 -11.25 -25.37 -9.28
CA ARG A 10 -11.52 -26.23 -8.11
C ARG A 10 -12.99 -26.63 -8.02
N ASP A 11 -13.90 -25.67 -8.20
CA ASP A 11 -15.34 -25.93 -8.17
C ASP A 11 -15.76 -26.86 -9.31
N ARG A 12 -15.26 -26.63 -10.54
CA ARG A 12 -15.59 -27.44 -11.72
C ARG A 12 -15.01 -28.85 -11.68
N THR A 13 -13.89 -29.04 -10.98
CA THR A 13 -13.23 -30.36 -10.85
C THR A 13 -13.72 -31.16 -9.64
N GLY A 14 -14.71 -30.66 -8.89
CA GLY A 14 -15.23 -31.36 -7.70
C GLY A 14 -14.17 -31.56 -6.60
N GLY A 15 -13.18 -30.66 -6.52
CA GLY A 15 -12.09 -30.73 -5.55
C GLY A 15 -10.92 -31.63 -5.94
N HIS A 16 -10.80 -32.08 -7.19
CA HIS A 16 -9.58 -32.76 -7.64
C HIS A 16 -8.36 -31.83 -7.58
N GLN A 17 -7.21 -32.43 -7.28
CA GLN A 17 -5.95 -31.71 -7.09
C GLN A 17 -5.48 -31.11 -8.42
N LEU A 18 -5.50 -29.78 -8.51
CA LEU A 18 -4.87 -29.02 -9.58
C LEU A 18 -3.37 -28.89 -9.27
N ASP A 19 -2.53 -28.96 -10.30
CA ASP A 19 -1.11 -28.64 -10.18
C ASP A 19 -0.95 -27.12 -10.00
N TYR A 20 -1.00 -26.69 -8.73
CA TYR A 20 -1.03 -25.29 -8.32
C TYR A 20 0.17 -24.99 -7.43
N HIS A 21 1.00 -24.04 -7.85
CA HIS A 21 2.26 -23.69 -7.19
C HIS A 21 2.18 -22.46 -6.28
N GLY A 22 0.97 -22.06 -5.87
CA GLY A 22 0.74 -20.92 -4.99
C GLY A 22 0.54 -19.59 -5.73
N GLY A 23 -0.09 -18.63 -5.03
CA GLY A 23 -0.33 -17.30 -5.55
C GLY A 23 0.94 -16.45 -5.61
N PHE A 24 0.91 -15.36 -6.38
CA PHE A 24 2.08 -14.48 -6.52
C PHE A 24 2.46 -13.78 -5.21
N VAL A 25 1.51 -13.61 -4.28
CA VAL A 25 1.77 -12.95 -3.00
C VAL A 25 2.61 -13.81 -2.06
N PRO A 26 2.21 -15.06 -1.71
CA PRO A 26 3.08 -15.94 -0.94
C PRO A 26 4.43 -16.19 -1.63
N ALA A 27 4.46 -16.26 -2.96
CA ALA A 27 5.69 -16.57 -3.70
C ALA A 27 6.70 -15.41 -3.78
N TYR A 28 6.24 -14.15 -3.91
CA TYR A 28 7.14 -13.04 -4.27
C TYR A 28 6.90 -11.74 -3.50
N ILE A 29 5.67 -11.43 -3.11
CA ILE A 29 5.31 -10.09 -2.60
C ILE A 29 5.33 -10.02 -1.08
N ARG A 30 5.04 -11.11 -0.38
CA ARG A 30 4.90 -11.10 1.08
C ARG A 30 6.11 -10.54 1.85
N PRO A 31 7.38 -10.77 1.45
CA PRO A 31 8.51 -10.12 2.10
C PRO A 31 8.46 -8.58 2.06
N LEU A 32 7.91 -8.00 0.98
CA LEU A 32 7.69 -6.56 0.87
C LEU A 32 6.60 -6.09 1.86
N PHE A 33 5.53 -6.86 2.02
CA PHE A 33 4.46 -6.56 2.97
C PHE A 33 4.93 -6.58 4.43
N CYS A 34 5.90 -7.44 4.76
CA CYS A 34 6.50 -7.48 6.11
C CYS A 34 7.21 -6.17 6.50
N GLN A 35 7.58 -5.34 5.52
CA GLN A 35 8.19 -4.02 5.70
C GLN A 35 7.18 -2.88 5.45
N GLY A 36 5.89 -3.20 5.31
CA GLY A 36 4.84 -2.25 4.97
C GLY A 36 4.93 -1.68 3.55
N LYS A 37 5.77 -2.26 2.66
CA LYS A 37 5.83 -1.84 1.24
C LYS A 37 4.57 -2.28 0.52
N GLY A 38 4.10 -1.45 -0.40
CA GLY A 38 2.90 -1.74 -1.18
C GLY A 38 2.68 -0.68 -2.26
N PRO A 39 1.56 -0.76 -3.02
CA PRO A 39 1.33 0.05 -4.21
C PRO A 39 0.92 1.49 -3.91
N PHE A 40 1.75 2.20 -3.16
CA PHE A 40 1.66 3.62 -2.86
C PHE A 40 1.71 4.44 -4.15
N ARG A 41 0.78 5.38 -4.29
CA ARG A 41 0.59 6.17 -5.49
C ARG A 41 0.14 7.58 -5.18
N TRP A 42 0.37 8.48 -6.12
CA TRP A 42 -0.15 9.84 -6.03
C TRP A 42 -0.60 10.36 -7.39
N VAL A 43 -1.41 11.41 -7.34
CA VAL A 43 -2.08 12.04 -8.49
C VAL A 43 -1.96 13.55 -8.37
N ALA A 44 -1.54 14.21 -9.45
CA ALA A 44 -1.50 15.66 -9.53
C ALA A 44 -2.87 16.22 -9.94
N LEU A 45 -3.52 16.99 -9.05
CA LEU A 45 -4.85 17.55 -9.32
C LEU A 45 -4.83 18.72 -10.32
N SER A 46 -3.67 19.29 -10.60
CA SER A 46 -3.47 20.31 -11.63
C SER A 46 -3.77 19.79 -13.04
N GLY A 47 -3.57 18.48 -13.25
CA GLY A 47 -3.53 17.89 -14.59
C GLY A 47 -2.20 18.12 -15.32
N ASP A 48 -1.22 18.81 -14.71
CA ASP A 48 0.08 19.10 -15.31
C ASP A 48 1.06 17.93 -15.07
N PRO A 49 1.62 17.32 -16.14
CA PRO A 49 2.67 16.31 -16.02
C PRO A 49 3.91 16.76 -15.25
N GLU A 50 4.25 18.06 -15.28
CA GLU A 50 5.44 18.59 -14.61
C GLU A 50 5.36 18.43 -13.09
N ASP A 51 4.16 18.43 -12.49
CA ASP A 51 3.98 18.15 -11.05
C ASP A 51 4.38 16.69 -10.71
N ILE A 52 4.16 15.75 -11.63
CA ILE A 52 4.65 14.37 -11.46
C ILE A 52 6.16 14.30 -11.62
N TYR A 53 6.76 15.06 -12.54
CA TYR A 53 8.22 15.07 -12.67
C TYR A 53 8.93 15.73 -11.48
N ALA A 54 8.34 16.79 -10.90
CA ALA A 54 8.82 17.40 -9.67
C ALA A 54 8.77 16.41 -8.50
N THR A 55 7.65 15.70 -8.34
CA THR A 55 7.52 14.67 -7.30
C THR A 55 8.44 13.47 -7.55
N ASP A 56 8.64 13.04 -8.80
CA ASP A 56 9.63 12.01 -9.15
C ASP A 56 11.06 12.42 -8.77
N ALA A 57 11.44 13.67 -9.05
CA ALA A 57 12.74 14.22 -8.66
C ALA A 57 12.90 14.25 -7.13
N LYS A 58 11.86 14.69 -6.41
CA LYS A 58 11.85 14.69 -4.95
C LYS A 58 11.97 13.30 -4.35
N ILE A 59 11.33 12.29 -4.95
CA ILE A 59 11.46 10.89 -4.51
C ILE A 59 12.90 10.39 -4.67
N ILE A 60 13.57 10.71 -5.79
CA ILE A 60 14.99 10.35 -6.00
C ILE A 60 15.90 11.06 -4.99
N GLU A 61 15.60 12.32 -4.65
CA GLU A 61 16.35 13.09 -3.64
C GLU A 61 16.17 12.54 -2.22
N LEU A 62 14.97 12.06 -1.87
CA LEU A 62 14.67 11.54 -0.54
C LEU A 62 15.27 10.15 -0.27
N PHE A 63 15.39 9.33 -1.32
CA PHE A 63 15.84 7.94 -1.22
C PHE A 63 16.95 7.63 -2.24
N PRO A 64 18.06 8.41 -2.25
CA PRO A 64 19.13 8.26 -3.24
C PRO A 64 19.86 6.92 -3.12
N GLU A 65 19.80 6.28 -1.95
CA GLU A 65 20.41 4.98 -1.66
C GLU A 65 19.63 3.79 -2.22
N ASP A 66 18.33 3.94 -2.51
CA ASP A 66 17.52 2.86 -3.10
C ASP A 66 17.67 2.89 -4.63
N GLU A 67 18.74 2.26 -5.13
CA GLU A 67 19.03 2.16 -6.55
C GLU A 67 17.87 1.54 -7.36
N HIS A 68 17.12 0.62 -6.76
CA HIS A 68 16.00 -0.03 -7.41
C HIS A 68 14.83 0.95 -7.59
N LEU A 69 14.50 1.72 -6.55
CA LEU A 69 13.49 2.79 -6.60
C LEU A 69 13.88 3.88 -7.59
N VAL A 70 15.13 4.33 -7.60
CA VAL A 70 15.62 5.33 -8.56
C VAL A 70 15.49 4.81 -10.00
N ARG A 71 15.87 3.55 -10.23
CA ARG A 71 15.69 2.90 -11.53
C ARG A 71 14.21 2.79 -11.91
N TRP A 72 13.34 2.44 -10.97
CA TRP A 72 11.90 2.36 -11.18
C TRP A 72 11.32 3.68 -11.66
N ILE A 73 11.62 4.80 -10.98
CA ILE A 73 11.13 6.12 -11.36
C ILE A 73 11.60 6.50 -12.77
N LYS A 74 12.89 6.30 -13.10
CA LYS A 74 13.43 6.57 -14.44
C LYS A 74 12.74 5.75 -15.53
N MET A 75 12.48 4.46 -15.26
CA MET A 75 11.75 3.60 -16.20
C MET A 75 10.29 4.05 -16.35
N ALA A 76 9.63 4.40 -15.24
CA ALA A 76 8.25 4.85 -15.24
C ALA A 76 8.09 6.14 -16.07
N GLN A 77 8.99 7.11 -15.92
CA GLN A 77 9.03 8.31 -16.77
C GLN A 77 9.22 7.96 -18.25
N ALA A 78 10.16 7.07 -18.58
CA ALA A 78 10.50 6.75 -19.95
C ALA A 78 9.46 5.87 -20.68
N LYS A 79 8.67 5.08 -19.95
CA LYS A 79 7.84 4.01 -20.52
C LYS A 79 6.35 4.16 -20.25
N VAL A 80 5.94 4.83 -19.17
CA VAL A 80 4.52 4.93 -18.79
C VAL A 80 3.96 6.25 -19.30
N LYS A 81 2.94 6.16 -20.16
CA LYS A 81 2.16 7.33 -20.59
C LYS A 81 1.06 7.59 -19.57
N PHE A 82 0.85 8.85 -19.21
CA PHE A 82 -0.24 9.24 -18.31
C PHE A 82 -1.61 8.97 -18.93
N GLN A 83 -2.60 8.67 -18.07
CA GLN A 83 -3.99 8.44 -18.44
C GLN A 83 -4.88 9.24 -17.48
N GLY A 84 -5.65 10.20 -18.00
CA GLY A 84 -6.39 11.14 -17.15
C GLY A 84 -5.44 12.09 -16.42
N LEU A 85 -5.68 12.33 -15.12
CA LEU A 85 -4.76 13.12 -14.30
C LEU A 85 -3.38 12.43 -14.21
N PRO A 86 -2.27 13.15 -14.44
CA PRO A 86 -0.94 12.62 -14.26
C PRO A 86 -0.79 11.98 -12.87
N SER A 87 -0.31 10.74 -12.85
CA SER A 87 -0.27 9.90 -11.67
C SER A 87 0.99 9.05 -11.68
N ARG A 88 1.52 8.75 -10.50
CA ARG A 88 2.68 7.87 -10.34
C ARG A 88 2.40 6.81 -9.29
N ILE A 89 2.92 5.62 -9.56
CA ILE A 89 2.97 4.48 -8.65
C ILE A 89 4.44 4.30 -8.25
N CYS A 90 4.72 4.14 -6.95
CA CYS A 90 6.05 3.84 -6.43
C CYS A 90 5.88 3.07 -5.13
N TRP A 91 6.45 1.87 -5.06
CA TRP A 91 6.29 1.05 -3.84
C TRP A 91 7.15 1.60 -2.72
N LEU A 92 6.49 2.19 -1.71
CA LEU A 92 7.10 2.72 -0.50
C LEU A 92 6.57 1.99 0.74
N GLY A 93 7.44 1.82 1.73
CA GLY A 93 7.20 1.11 2.99
C GLY A 93 6.88 2.03 4.16
N TYR A 94 6.91 1.44 5.37
CA TYR A 94 6.77 2.21 6.60
C TYR A 94 7.89 3.26 6.73
N GLY A 95 7.55 4.44 7.24
CA GLY A 95 8.47 5.59 7.30
C GLY A 95 8.65 6.30 5.95
N GLU A 96 8.94 5.56 4.87
CA GLU A 96 9.12 6.11 3.52
C GLU A 96 7.86 6.84 3.02
N ARG A 97 6.67 6.26 3.23
CA ARG A 97 5.39 6.88 2.83
C ARG A 97 5.16 8.23 3.50
N ALA A 98 5.40 8.33 4.81
CA ALA A 98 5.22 9.58 5.54
C ALA A 98 6.23 10.65 5.10
N ARG A 99 7.50 10.28 4.92
CA ARG A 99 8.55 11.18 4.39
C ARG A 99 8.17 11.73 3.02
N ALA A 100 7.72 10.87 2.10
CA ALA A 100 7.27 11.27 0.77
C ALA A 100 6.04 12.19 0.83
N GLY A 101 5.02 11.83 1.61
CA GLY A 101 3.80 12.64 1.71
C GLY A 101 4.03 14.02 2.30
N LEU A 102 4.89 14.14 3.32
CA LEU A 102 5.28 15.44 3.89
C LEU A 102 6.05 16.29 2.87
N ALA A 103 7.00 15.70 2.15
CA ALA A 103 7.74 16.42 1.11
C ALA A 103 6.82 16.87 -0.03
N PHE A 104 5.84 16.07 -0.43
CA PHE A 104 4.84 16.50 -1.43
C PHE A 104 4.00 17.66 -0.93
N ASN A 105 3.63 17.67 0.35
CA ASN A 105 2.92 18.79 0.95
C ASN A 105 3.78 20.07 0.94
N GLU A 106 5.10 19.97 1.19
CA GLU A 106 6.02 21.10 1.09
C GLU A 106 6.17 21.61 -0.35
N LEU A 107 6.21 20.72 -1.34
CA LEU A 107 6.21 21.12 -2.76
C LEU A 107 4.95 21.91 -3.14
N VAL A 108 3.78 21.50 -2.64
CA VAL A 108 2.53 22.24 -2.84
C VAL A 108 2.57 23.58 -2.10
N ALA A 109 3.06 23.61 -0.86
CA ALA A 109 3.13 24.84 -0.06
C ALA A 109 4.07 25.90 -0.66
N SER A 110 5.17 25.46 -1.28
CA SER A 110 6.15 26.33 -1.94
C SER A 110 5.72 26.77 -3.34
N GLY A 111 4.73 26.10 -3.93
CA GLY A 111 4.28 26.34 -5.31
C GLY A 111 5.18 25.71 -6.39
N GLU A 112 6.16 24.88 -6.01
CA GLU A 112 6.93 24.06 -6.98
C GLU A 112 6.02 23.02 -7.65
N VAL A 113 5.04 22.51 -6.91
CA VAL A 113 3.91 21.76 -7.46
C VAL A 113 2.70 22.69 -7.50
N SER A 114 2.05 22.75 -8.66
CA SER A 114 1.09 23.81 -8.99
C SER A 114 -0.30 23.68 -8.34
N ALA A 115 -0.66 22.49 -7.85
CA ALA A 115 -1.94 22.22 -7.19
C ALA A 115 -1.80 21.06 -6.17
N PRO A 116 -2.79 20.84 -5.28
CA PRO A 116 -2.73 19.75 -4.32
C PRO A 116 -2.50 18.36 -4.94
N ILE A 117 -1.78 17.50 -4.20
CA ILE A 117 -1.51 16.12 -4.59
C ILE A 117 -2.42 15.18 -3.79
N VAL A 118 -3.10 14.28 -4.49
CA VAL A 118 -3.84 13.19 -3.85
C VAL A 118 -2.90 12.01 -3.67
N ILE A 119 -2.83 11.45 -2.46
CA ILE A 119 -1.96 10.33 -2.11
C ILE A 119 -2.82 9.15 -1.65
N GLY A 120 -2.62 7.98 -2.24
CA GLY A 120 -3.37 6.79 -1.86
C GLY A 120 -2.66 5.51 -2.30
N ARG A 121 -3.45 4.45 -2.48
CA ARG A 121 -2.96 3.12 -2.87
C ARG A 121 -4.09 2.25 -3.41
N ASP A 122 -3.74 1.06 -3.89
CA ASP A 122 -4.72 -0.02 -4.03
C ASP A 122 -5.24 -0.47 -2.66
N HIS A 123 -6.36 -1.20 -2.66
CA HIS A 123 -6.79 -1.98 -1.50
C HIS A 123 -5.94 -3.26 -1.33
N LEU A 124 -5.18 -3.68 -2.34
CA LEU A 124 -4.07 -4.62 -2.17
C LEU A 124 -2.91 -3.89 -1.48
N ASP A 125 -2.76 -4.07 -0.18
CA ASP A 125 -1.61 -3.58 0.58
C ASP A 125 -1.42 -4.40 1.86
N ALA A 126 -0.25 -4.26 2.49
CA ALA A 126 0.21 -5.13 3.57
C ALA A 126 -0.80 -5.31 4.73
N GLY A 127 -1.52 -4.25 5.10
CA GLY A 127 -2.44 -4.26 6.25
C GLY A 127 -3.92 -4.20 5.91
N SER A 128 -4.28 -4.11 4.63
CA SER A 128 -5.58 -3.59 4.23
C SER A 128 -6.48 -4.60 3.52
N VAL A 129 -6.12 -5.88 3.49
CA VAL A 129 -6.89 -6.92 2.82
C VAL A 129 -6.82 -8.27 3.53
N ALA A 130 -7.97 -8.95 3.60
CA ALA A 130 -8.09 -10.37 3.86
C ALA A 130 -8.65 -11.04 2.60
N SER A 131 -7.89 -11.96 2.02
CA SER A 131 -8.15 -12.60 0.73
C SER A 131 -7.41 -13.94 0.65
N PRO A 132 -8.00 -15.04 1.16
CA PRO A 132 -7.33 -16.35 1.31
C PRO A 132 -6.85 -16.99 0.00
N ASN A 133 -7.34 -16.53 -1.14
CA ASN A 133 -6.94 -17.03 -2.47
C ASN A 133 -5.99 -16.05 -3.19
N ARG A 134 -5.48 -15.03 -2.49
CA ARG A 134 -4.57 -14.04 -3.07
C ARG A 134 -3.62 -13.45 -2.02
N GLU A 135 -3.94 -12.30 -1.41
CA GLU A 135 -2.99 -11.59 -0.54
C GLU A 135 -2.65 -12.31 0.76
N THR A 136 -3.63 -13.01 1.33
CA THR A 136 -3.47 -13.71 2.60
C THR A 136 -3.46 -15.22 2.42
N GLU A 137 -3.17 -15.70 1.21
CA GLU A 137 -3.06 -17.12 0.89
C GLU A 137 -1.86 -17.76 1.60
N GLY A 138 -2.09 -18.77 2.44
CA GLY A 138 -1.06 -19.49 3.15
C GLY A 138 -0.31 -18.57 4.13
N MET A 139 -1.03 -17.90 5.02
CA MET A 139 -0.40 -17.22 6.15
C MET A 139 0.32 -18.26 7.02
N LYS A 140 1.48 -17.91 7.59
CA LYS A 140 2.34 -18.85 8.33
C LYS A 140 1.64 -19.52 9.52
N ASP A 141 0.72 -18.80 10.16
CA ASP A 141 -0.09 -19.23 11.29
C ASP A 141 -1.49 -19.75 10.88
N GLY A 142 -1.80 -19.79 9.59
CA GLY A 142 -3.12 -20.17 9.07
C GLY A 142 -4.22 -19.11 9.22
N SER A 143 -3.86 -17.85 9.53
CA SER A 143 -4.79 -16.72 9.70
C SER A 143 -5.40 -16.16 8.40
N ASP A 144 -5.34 -16.91 7.30
CA ASP A 144 -5.69 -16.50 5.94
C ASP A 144 -7.03 -15.73 5.86
N ALA A 145 -8.06 -16.23 6.56
CA ALA A 145 -9.43 -15.72 6.50
C ALA A 145 -9.77 -14.66 7.57
N ILE A 146 -8.83 -14.27 8.43
CA ILE A 146 -9.08 -13.26 9.47
C ILE A 146 -9.26 -11.88 8.82
N ALA A 147 -10.48 -11.35 8.88
CA ALA A 147 -10.87 -10.08 8.27
C ALA A 147 -10.94 -8.89 9.25
N ASP A 148 -10.50 -9.07 10.49
CA ASP A 148 -10.41 -7.96 11.45
C ASP A 148 -9.38 -6.92 11.01
N TRP A 149 -8.27 -7.35 10.41
CA TRP A 149 -7.19 -6.47 9.95
C TRP A 149 -7.63 -5.38 8.95
N PRO A 150 -8.31 -5.69 7.83
CA PRO A 150 -8.80 -4.65 6.93
C PRO A 150 -9.86 -3.74 7.58
N LEU A 151 -10.66 -4.24 8.54
CA LEU A 151 -11.61 -3.40 9.29
C LEU A 151 -10.86 -2.42 10.23
N LEU A 152 -9.84 -2.90 10.92
CA LEU A 152 -8.95 -2.06 11.75
C LEU A 152 -8.21 -1.03 10.89
N ASN A 153 -7.70 -1.42 9.72
CA ASN A 153 -7.07 -0.50 8.77
C ASN A 153 -8.04 0.61 8.33
N PHE A 154 -9.29 0.25 7.99
CA PHE A 154 -10.34 1.23 7.66
C PHE A 154 -10.60 2.21 8.81
N ALA A 155 -10.86 1.68 10.01
CA ALA A 155 -11.18 2.49 11.18
C ALA A 155 -10.01 3.38 11.60
N LEU A 156 -8.78 2.85 11.60
CA LEU A 156 -7.58 3.57 11.97
C LEU A 156 -7.30 4.73 11.02
N ASN A 157 -7.37 4.49 9.70
CA ASN A 157 -7.20 5.56 8.72
C ASN A 157 -8.27 6.66 8.85
N ALA A 158 -9.52 6.28 9.19
CA ALA A 158 -10.60 7.24 9.42
C ALA A 158 -10.28 8.18 10.60
N VAL A 159 -9.82 7.62 11.74
CA VAL A 159 -9.50 8.42 12.94
C VAL A 159 -8.16 9.15 12.84
N CYS A 160 -7.21 8.65 12.05
CA CYS A 160 -5.94 9.31 11.79
C CYS A 160 -6.07 10.54 10.88
N GLY A 161 -7.19 10.67 10.17
CA GLY A 161 -7.52 11.85 9.37
C GLY A 161 -7.25 11.70 7.88
N ALA A 162 -7.41 10.49 7.31
CA ALA A 162 -7.46 10.34 5.87
C ALA A 162 -8.60 11.19 5.29
N THR A 163 -8.42 11.74 4.09
CA THR A 163 -9.46 12.58 3.45
C THR A 163 -10.69 11.76 3.08
N TRP A 164 -10.49 10.52 2.63
CA TRP A 164 -11.54 9.52 2.59
C TRP A 164 -11.02 8.11 2.82
N VAL A 165 -11.91 7.27 3.33
CA VAL A 165 -11.68 5.84 3.57
C VAL A 165 -12.80 5.03 2.93
N ALA A 166 -12.48 3.83 2.48
CA ALA A 166 -13.44 2.93 1.86
C ALA A 166 -13.24 1.51 2.39
N PHE A 167 -14.33 0.78 2.59
CA PHE A 167 -14.31 -0.64 2.92
C PHE A 167 -15.15 -1.39 1.91
N HIS A 168 -14.53 -2.33 1.21
CA HIS A 168 -15.12 -3.04 0.07
C HIS A 168 -15.06 -4.55 0.28
N HIS A 169 -15.92 -5.23 -0.47
CA HIS A 169 -16.03 -6.68 -0.49
C HIS A 169 -15.90 -7.21 -1.92
N GLY A 170 -15.13 -8.27 -2.08
CA GLY A 170 -15.03 -9.06 -3.32
C GLY A 170 -14.20 -8.45 -4.44
N GLY A 171 -13.43 -7.39 -4.16
CA GLY A 171 -12.51 -6.81 -5.12
C GLY A 171 -11.43 -7.82 -5.53
N GLY A 172 -11.25 -7.97 -6.85
CA GLY A 172 -10.21 -8.79 -7.46
C GLY A 172 -10.48 -10.30 -7.48
N VAL A 173 -11.04 -10.86 -6.42
CA VAL A 173 -11.33 -12.31 -6.28
C VAL A 173 -12.83 -12.62 -6.16
N GLY A 174 -13.70 -11.66 -6.46
CA GLY A 174 -15.15 -11.88 -6.52
C GLY A 174 -15.85 -11.94 -5.17
N ILE A 175 -17.18 -11.88 -5.22
CA ILE A 175 -18.08 -11.85 -4.06
C ILE A 175 -17.81 -13.07 -3.16
N GLY A 176 -17.58 -12.84 -1.88
CA GLY A 176 -17.40 -13.85 -0.84
C GLY A 176 -15.94 -14.16 -0.50
N TYR A 177 -14.99 -13.67 -1.32
CA TYR A 177 -13.59 -14.11 -1.23
C TYR A 177 -12.61 -13.06 -0.74
N SER A 178 -13.01 -11.79 -0.61
CA SER A 178 -12.14 -10.75 -0.03
C SER A 178 -12.90 -9.66 0.72
N LEU A 179 -12.25 -9.14 1.76
CA LEU A 179 -12.64 -7.95 2.51
C LEU A 179 -11.43 -7.02 2.58
N HIS A 180 -11.58 -5.76 2.19
CA HIS A 180 -10.43 -4.88 2.02
C HIS A 180 -10.73 -3.38 2.12
N ALA A 181 -9.76 -2.64 2.63
CA ALA A 181 -9.85 -1.21 2.92
C ALA A 181 -8.94 -0.37 2.01
N GLY A 182 -9.44 0.80 1.64
CA GLY A 182 -8.72 1.83 0.92
C GLY A 182 -8.66 3.10 1.75
N GLN A 183 -7.56 3.83 1.62
CA GLN A 183 -7.42 5.17 2.18
C GLN A 183 -6.82 6.09 1.13
N VAL A 184 -7.24 7.35 1.19
CA VAL A 184 -6.63 8.42 0.42
C VAL A 184 -6.56 9.67 1.27
N ILE A 185 -5.46 10.40 1.14
CA ILE A 185 -5.19 11.65 1.85
C ILE A 185 -4.67 12.72 0.87
N VAL A 186 -5.11 13.95 1.07
CA VAL A 186 -4.72 15.10 0.25
C VAL A 186 -3.57 15.86 0.93
N ALA A 187 -2.51 16.10 0.16
CA ALA A 187 -1.45 17.06 0.47
C ALA A 187 -1.79 18.39 -0.20
N ASP A 188 -2.35 19.33 0.56
CA ASP A 188 -2.83 20.64 0.08
C ASP A 188 -1.90 21.82 0.45
N GLY A 189 -0.72 21.53 0.99
CA GLY A 189 0.27 22.51 1.40
C GLY A 189 0.05 23.10 2.79
N THR A 190 -1.05 22.74 3.47
CA THR A 190 -1.36 23.30 4.79
C THR A 190 -0.59 22.59 5.91
N PRO A 191 -0.26 23.29 7.02
CA PRO A 191 0.26 22.66 8.23
C PRO A 191 -0.69 21.58 8.80
N GLU A 192 -2.01 21.78 8.67
CA GLU A 192 -3.00 20.81 9.13
C GLU A 192 -2.96 19.52 8.31
N ALA A 193 -2.72 19.61 6.99
CA ALA A 193 -2.51 18.44 6.16
C ALA A 193 -1.22 17.71 6.52
N ALA A 194 -0.13 18.42 6.83
CA ALA A 194 1.12 17.79 7.28
C ALA A 194 0.91 16.88 8.50
N LEU A 195 0.15 17.35 9.52
CA LEU A 195 -0.18 16.53 10.70
C LEU A 195 -1.01 15.28 10.37
N ARG A 196 -1.95 15.39 9.42
CA ARG A 196 -2.77 14.25 8.97
C ARG A 196 -1.92 13.27 8.15
N LEU A 197 -1.08 13.77 7.26
CA LEU A 197 -0.18 12.98 6.40
C LEU A 197 0.76 12.14 7.24
N GLU A 198 1.43 12.75 8.23
CA GLU A 198 2.32 12.04 9.13
C GLU A 198 1.60 10.89 9.85
N ARG A 199 0.38 11.12 10.35
CA ARG A 199 -0.39 10.09 11.06
C ARG A 199 -0.87 8.98 10.14
N VAL A 200 -1.56 9.33 9.06
CA VAL A 200 -2.16 8.36 8.12
C VAL A 200 -1.08 7.54 7.44
N LEU A 201 -0.03 8.17 6.92
CA LEU A 201 1.01 7.48 6.15
C LEU A 201 2.00 6.69 7.02
N ASN A 202 1.93 6.81 8.35
CA ASN A 202 2.55 5.88 9.28
C ASN A 202 1.57 4.77 9.73
N ALA A 203 0.35 5.14 10.12
CA ALA A 203 -0.64 4.20 10.64
C ALA A 203 -1.06 3.15 9.59
N ASP A 204 -1.22 3.56 8.34
CA ASP A 204 -1.62 2.69 7.24
C ASP A 204 -0.64 1.52 7.02
N PRO A 205 0.66 1.75 6.70
CA PRO A 205 1.64 0.66 6.59
C PRO A 205 1.95 -0.02 7.93
N TRP A 206 1.80 0.67 9.07
CA TRP A 206 1.98 0.08 10.41
C TRP A 206 1.04 -1.11 10.61
N THR A 207 -0.22 -1.02 10.19
CA THR A 207 -1.17 -2.15 10.32
C THR A 207 -0.69 -3.38 9.56
N GLY A 208 0.02 -3.19 8.44
CA GLY A 208 0.61 -4.28 7.67
C GLY A 208 1.75 -4.97 8.39
N ILE A 209 2.66 -4.20 9.00
CA ILE A 209 3.77 -4.76 9.77
C ILE A 209 3.24 -5.52 10.98
N VAL A 210 2.33 -4.92 11.75
CA VAL A 210 1.76 -5.57 12.94
C VAL A 210 1.02 -6.84 12.59
N ARG A 211 0.22 -6.83 11.52
CA ARG A 211 -0.49 -8.03 11.03
C ARG A 211 0.47 -9.17 10.69
N HIS A 212 1.57 -8.88 9.99
CA HIS A 212 2.52 -9.93 9.60
C HIS A 212 3.40 -10.36 10.77
N ALA A 213 3.75 -9.46 11.68
CA ALA A 213 4.46 -9.82 12.91
C ALA A 213 3.58 -10.71 13.81
N ASP A 214 2.28 -10.41 13.92
CA ASP A 214 1.31 -11.22 14.66
C ASP A 214 1.20 -12.64 14.08
N ALA A 215 1.18 -12.76 12.74
CA ALA A 215 1.21 -14.05 12.05
C ALA A 215 2.57 -14.79 12.13
N GLY A 216 3.56 -14.22 12.84
CA GLY A 216 4.82 -14.88 13.15
C GLY A 216 5.89 -14.81 12.05
N TYR A 217 5.79 -13.87 11.11
CA TYR A 217 6.86 -13.65 10.12
C TYR A 217 8.07 -12.97 10.77
N GLU A 218 9.22 -13.65 10.77
CA GLU A 218 10.45 -13.14 11.40
C GLU A 218 10.88 -11.79 10.82
N GLU A 219 10.77 -11.60 9.50
CA GLU A 219 11.12 -10.35 8.84
C GLU A 219 10.28 -9.17 9.35
N ALA A 220 8.98 -9.39 9.60
CA ALA A 220 8.11 -8.35 10.14
C ALA A 220 8.40 -8.06 11.62
N ILE A 221 8.73 -9.10 12.39
CA ILE A 221 9.11 -9.00 13.81
C ILE A 221 10.41 -8.22 13.97
N GLU A 222 11.43 -8.54 13.17
CA GLU A 222 12.71 -7.85 13.16
C GLU A 222 12.54 -6.39 12.73
N PHE A 223 11.83 -6.16 11.63
CA PHE A 223 11.51 -4.81 11.17
C PHE A 223 10.79 -3.99 12.25
N ALA A 224 9.81 -4.60 12.94
CA ALA A 224 9.07 -3.95 14.03
C ALA A 224 9.98 -3.52 15.18
N ARG A 225 10.93 -4.38 15.59
CA ARG A 225 11.90 -4.06 16.65
C ARG A 225 12.86 -2.96 16.23
N GLU A 226 13.42 -3.04 15.02
CA GLU A 226 14.39 -2.07 14.49
C GLU A 226 13.78 -0.66 14.36
N HIS A 227 12.52 -0.58 13.98
CA HIS A 227 11.82 0.70 13.72
C HIS A 227 10.98 1.17 14.91
N GLY A 228 11.06 0.50 16.07
CA GLY A 228 10.32 0.89 17.28
C GLY A 228 8.79 0.88 17.09
N ILE A 229 8.29 -0.03 16.24
CA ILE A 229 6.86 -0.22 15.99
C ILE A 229 6.20 -0.68 17.28
N LYS A 230 5.32 0.16 17.84
CA LYS A 230 4.57 -0.18 19.07
C LYS A 230 3.57 -1.29 18.80
N MET A 231 3.83 -2.48 19.33
CA MET A 231 2.95 -3.64 19.28
C MET A 231 2.93 -4.30 20.67
N PRO A 232 1.84 -4.22 21.45
CA PRO A 232 1.82 -4.64 22.85
C PRO A 232 2.30 -6.07 23.16
N MET A 233 2.18 -6.98 22.20
CA MET A 233 2.62 -8.38 22.35
C MET A 233 4.10 -8.61 21.99
N LEU A 234 4.80 -7.59 21.48
CA LEU A 234 6.16 -7.69 20.94
C LEU A 234 7.13 -6.63 21.49
N THR A 235 6.69 -5.38 21.66
CA THR A 235 7.50 -4.19 22.00
C THR A 235 6.80 -3.26 22.98
#